data_AF-A0A6A7GCP1-F1
#
_entry.id   AF-A0A6A7GCP1-F1
#
_cell.length_a   1.000
_cell.length_b   1.000
_cell.length_c   1.000
_cell.angle_alpha   90.00
_cell.angle_beta   90.00
_cell.angle_gamma   90.00
#
_symmetry.space_group_name_H-M   'P 1'
#
loop_
_entity.id
_entity.type
_entity.pdbx_description
1 polymer ?
#
loop_
_entity_poly.entity_id
_entity_poly.type
_entity_poly.pdbx_seq_one_letter_code
_entity_poly.pdbx_strand_id
1 'polypeptide(L)'
;PHKDVDGFHPYNVGRLAQRIPLLRACTPRGIITMLEHIGAEVRGKHAVVIGASNIVGRPMGLELLLAGCTTTICHRFTQNLETQVKQADILVVARGEAHFIPGKWIKKGGDYF
;
A
#
# COMPACT_ATOMS: atom_id res chain seq x y z
N PRO A 1 -3.38 -3.80 -22.90
CA PRO A 1 -2.85 -4.27 -21.59
C PRO A 1 -1.35 -4.66 -21.58
N HIS A 2 -0.85 -5.42 -22.56
CA HIS A 2 0.52 -5.97 -22.54
C HIS A 2 1.66 -4.97 -22.78
N LYS A 3 1.35 -3.73 -23.19
CA LYS A 3 2.30 -2.61 -23.34
C LYS A 3 2.08 -1.49 -22.33
N ASP A 4 1.13 -1.66 -21.41
CA ASP A 4 0.86 -0.68 -20.35
C ASP A 4 1.88 -0.86 -19.23
N VAL A 5 3.09 -0.36 -19.49
CA VAL A 5 4.23 -0.50 -18.57
C VAL A 5 4.02 0.24 -17.25
N ASP A 6 3.15 1.25 -17.24
CA ASP A 6 2.74 1.96 -16.02
C ASP A 6 1.70 1.18 -15.20
N GLY A 7 1.06 0.16 -15.77
CA GLY A 7 0.23 -0.81 -15.06
C GLY A 7 -1.16 -0.32 -14.63
N PHE A 8 -1.60 0.86 -15.08
CA PHE A 8 -2.88 1.47 -14.67
C PHE A 8 -4.07 1.08 -15.54
N HIS A 9 -3.85 0.38 -16.66
CA HIS A 9 -4.93 -0.09 -17.50
C HIS A 9 -5.89 -0.94 -16.65
N PRO A 10 -7.22 -0.68 -16.68
CA PRO A 10 -8.17 -1.36 -15.78
C PRO A 10 -8.09 -2.88 -15.82
N TYR A 11 -7.82 -3.46 -17.00
CA TYR A 11 -7.50 -4.89 -17.15
C TYR A 11 -6.35 -5.37 -16.23
N ASN A 12 -5.22 -4.65 -16.19
CA ASN A 12 -4.06 -5.00 -15.37
C ASN A 12 -4.39 -4.89 -13.87
N VAL A 13 -5.10 -3.83 -13.48
CA VAL A 13 -5.56 -3.64 -12.08
C VAL A 13 -6.57 -4.72 -11.67
N GLY A 14 -7.50 -5.09 -12.55
CA GLY A 14 -8.46 -6.16 -12.32
C GLY A 14 -7.78 -7.53 -12.18
N ARG A 15 -6.75 -7.80 -13.00
CA ARG A 15 -5.92 -9.00 -12.89
C ARG A 15 -5.17 -9.06 -11.57
N LEU A 16 -4.65 -7.94 -11.08
CA LEU A 16 -4.06 -7.82 -9.75
C LEU A 16 -5.10 -8.13 -8.65
N ALA A 17 -6.30 -7.55 -8.74
CA ALA A 17 -7.38 -7.82 -7.79
C ALA A 17 -7.81 -9.30 -7.76
N GLN A 18 -7.75 -9.99 -8.90
CA GLN A 18 -8.02 -11.43 -9.04
C GLN A 18 -6.84 -12.32 -8.65
N ARG A 19 -5.74 -11.77 -8.10
CA ARG A 19 -4.53 -12.50 -7.71
C ARG A 19 -3.81 -13.21 -8.86
N ILE A 20 -3.98 -12.71 -10.09
CA ILE A 20 -3.35 -13.23 -11.31
C ILE A 20 -2.68 -12.09 -12.10
N PRO A 21 -1.77 -11.33 -11.45
CA PRO A 21 -1.24 -10.08 -12.00
C PRO A 21 -0.47 -10.29 -13.32
N LEU A 22 -0.45 -9.23 -14.13
CA LEU A 22 0.44 -9.09 -15.30
C LEU A 22 1.41 -7.92 -15.05
N LEU A 23 1.37 -6.88 -15.89
CA LEU A 23 2.00 -5.60 -15.58
C LEU A 23 1.27 -4.96 -14.39
N ARG A 24 2.03 -4.41 -13.45
CA ARG A 24 1.54 -3.87 -12.18
C ARG A 24 1.96 -2.42 -12.05
N ALA A 25 1.16 -1.64 -11.33
CA ALA A 25 1.46 -0.23 -11.07
C ALA A 25 2.86 -0.07 -10.50
N CYS A 26 3.67 0.80 -11.12
CA CYS A 26 5.11 0.90 -10.84
C CYS A 26 5.40 1.22 -9.37
N THR A 27 4.76 2.23 -8.79
CA THR A 27 5.02 2.64 -7.40
C THR A 27 4.61 1.55 -6.40
N PRO A 28 3.38 1.00 -6.45
CA PRO A 28 2.99 -0.13 -5.59
C PRO A 28 3.92 -1.34 -5.71
N ARG A 29 4.28 -1.75 -6.94
CA ARG A 29 5.18 -2.88 -7.12
C ARG A 29 6.59 -2.57 -6.62
N GLY A 30 7.07 -1.35 -6.80
CA GLY A 30 8.35 -0.89 -6.26
C GLY A 30 8.42 -1.05 -4.74
N ILE A 31 7.36 -0.63 -4.03
CA ILE A 31 7.27 -0.78 -2.56
C ILE A 31 7.31 -2.25 -2.15
N ILE A 32 6.52 -3.12 -2.79
CA ILE A 32 6.58 -4.57 -2.51
C ILE A 32 7.98 -5.13 -2.78
N THR A 33 8.62 -4.72 -3.87
CA THR A 33 9.97 -5.18 -4.22
C THR A 33 10.99 -4.72 -3.17
N MET A 34 10.84 -3.52 -2.61
CA MET A 34 11.68 -3.01 -1.53
C MET A 34 11.48 -3.83 -0.25
N LEU A 35 10.24 -4.11 0.14
CA LEU A 35 9.90 -4.98 1.28
C LEU A 35 10.52 -6.38 1.12
N GLU A 36 10.38 -6.99 -0.05
CA GLU A 36 11.00 -8.28 -0.40
C GLU A 36 12.53 -8.21 -0.26
N HIS A 37 13.15 -7.12 -0.75
CA HIS A 37 14.60 -6.95 -0.76
C HIS A 37 15.20 -6.78 0.65
N ILE A 38 14.53 -6.06 1.54
CA ILE A 38 14.99 -5.88 2.92
C ILE A 38 14.64 -7.07 3.84
N GLY A 39 13.96 -8.10 3.31
CA GLY A 39 13.56 -9.27 4.08
C GLY A 39 12.45 -9.00 5.10
N ALA A 40 11.60 -8.00 4.85
CA ALA A 40 10.49 -7.67 5.75
C ALA A 40 9.46 -8.81 5.78
N GLU A 41 8.99 -9.15 6.99
CA GLU A 41 7.90 -10.10 7.15
C GLU A 41 6.55 -9.43 6.83
N VAL A 42 6.06 -9.58 5.61
CA VAL A 42 4.83 -8.92 5.15
C VAL A 42 3.57 -9.72 5.50
N ARG A 43 3.64 -11.06 5.38
CA ARG A 43 2.47 -11.93 5.51
C ARG A 43 1.91 -11.92 6.93
N GLY A 44 0.60 -11.71 7.07
CA GLY A 44 -0.11 -11.68 8.34
C GLY A 44 0.00 -10.36 9.12
N LYS A 45 0.79 -9.39 8.64
CA LYS A 45 0.88 -8.06 9.24
C LYS A 45 -0.34 -7.21 8.92
N HIS A 46 -0.62 -6.23 9.78
CA HIS A 46 -1.60 -5.19 9.51
C HIS A 46 -0.95 -4.02 8.75
N ALA A 47 -1.29 -3.89 7.47
CA ALA A 47 -0.82 -2.82 6.61
C ALA A 47 -1.88 -1.72 6.46
N VAL A 48 -1.46 -0.47 6.64
CA VAL A 48 -2.32 0.72 6.50
C VAL A 48 -1.80 1.57 5.36
N VAL A 49 -2.66 1.85 4.38
CA VAL A 49 -2.38 2.74 3.26
C VAL A 49 -3.14 4.05 3.46
N ILE A 50 -2.44 5.18 3.54
CA ILE A 50 -3.04 6.50 3.63
C ILE A 50 -3.08 7.13 2.25
N GLY A 51 -4.27 7.22 1.68
CA GLY A 51 -4.52 7.67 0.32
C GLY A 51 -5.16 6.56 -0.50
N ALA A 52 -6.22 6.91 -1.25
CA ALA A 52 -7.01 5.99 -2.07
C ALA A 52 -7.00 6.38 -3.55
N SER A 53 -5.88 6.94 -4.03
CA SER A 53 -5.70 7.33 -5.43
C SER A 53 -5.66 6.10 -6.35
N ASN A 54 -6.01 6.30 -7.63
CA ASN A 54 -5.95 5.22 -8.63
C ASN A 54 -4.50 4.84 -8.98
N ILE A 55 -3.56 5.77 -8.82
CA ILE A 55 -2.16 5.58 -9.21
C ILE A 55 -1.29 4.92 -8.13
N VAL A 56 -1.66 5.05 -6.85
CA VAL A 56 -0.88 4.46 -5.75
C VAL A 56 -1.79 3.76 -4.75
N GLY A 57 -2.72 4.48 -4.12
CA GLY A 57 -3.43 3.96 -2.95
C GLY A 57 -4.21 2.66 -3.17
N ARG A 58 -5.07 2.64 -4.19
CA ARG A 58 -5.87 1.46 -4.54
C ARG A 58 -5.00 0.27 -4.98
N PRO A 59 -4.09 0.41 -5.97
CA PRO A 59 -3.24 -0.72 -6.36
C PRO A 59 -2.30 -1.17 -5.24
N MET A 60 -1.79 -0.26 -4.38
CA MET A 60 -1.00 -0.64 -3.19
C MET A 60 -1.80 -1.51 -2.23
N GLY A 61 -3.08 -1.16 -1.98
CA GLY A 61 -3.94 -1.99 -1.15
C GLY A 61 -4.11 -3.41 -1.71
N LEU A 62 -4.25 -3.54 -3.03
CA LEU A 62 -4.35 -4.85 -3.69
C LEU A 62 -3.02 -5.63 -3.64
N GLU A 63 -1.89 -4.97 -3.82
CA GLU A 63 -0.56 -5.58 -3.69
C GLU A 63 -0.30 -6.13 -2.28
N LEU A 64 -0.66 -5.36 -1.24
CA LEU A 64 -0.52 -5.79 0.16
C LEU A 64 -1.45 -6.97 0.47
N LEU A 65 -2.69 -6.96 -0.04
CA LEU A 65 -3.58 -8.12 0.06
C LEU A 65 -3.01 -9.35 -0.65
N LEU A 66 -2.41 -9.17 -1.83
CA LEU A 66 -1.76 -10.25 -2.58
C LEU A 66 -0.56 -10.83 -1.80
N ALA A 67 0.22 -9.96 -1.15
CA ALA A 67 1.34 -10.34 -0.28
C ALA A 67 0.89 -10.99 1.05
N GLY A 68 -0.41 -10.96 1.36
CA GLY A 68 -1.01 -11.62 2.51
C GLY A 68 -1.11 -10.76 3.77
N CYS A 69 -1.11 -9.43 3.64
CA CYS A 69 -1.44 -8.52 4.74
C CYS A 69 -2.94 -8.53 5.03
N THR A 70 -3.28 -8.21 6.28
CA THR A 70 -4.56 -7.53 6.57
C THR A 70 -4.40 -6.08 6.15
N THR A 71 -5.23 -5.58 5.24
CA THR A 71 -5.02 -4.25 4.63
C THR A 71 -6.16 -3.28 4.93
N THR A 72 -5.81 -2.12 5.46
CA THR A 72 -6.73 -0.99 5.69
C THR A 72 -6.37 0.18 4.78
N ILE A 73 -7.34 0.71 4.03
CA ILE A 73 -7.14 1.89 3.18
C ILE A 73 -7.83 3.09 3.81
N CYS A 74 -7.06 4.10 4.18
CA CYS A 74 -7.53 5.37 4.72
C CYS A 74 -7.55 6.47 3.64
N HIS A 75 -8.39 7.48 3.83
CA HIS A 75 -8.49 8.64 2.95
C HIS A 75 -8.97 9.87 3.73
N ARG A 76 -9.18 10.99 3.04
CA ARG A 76 -9.58 12.29 3.64
C ARG A 76 -10.87 12.29 4.47
N PHE A 77 -11.66 11.22 4.40
CA PHE A 77 -12.91 11.08 5.15
C PHE A 77 -12.83 10.01 6.25
N THR A 78 -11.67 9.38 6.43
CA THR A 78 -11.44 8.40 7.49
C THR A 78 -11.51 9.09 8.84
N GLN A 79 -12.44 8.67 9.69
CA GLN A 79 -12.51 9.09 11.08
C GLN A 79 -11.45 8.35 11.90
N ASN A 80 -10.91 9.00 12.92
CA ASN A 80 -9.91 8.43 13.83
C ASN A 80 -8.67 7.86 13.11
N LEU A 81 -8.14 8.60 12.13
CA LEU A 81 -6.97 8.19 11.35
C LEU A 81 -5.78 7.79 12.24
N GLU A 82 -5.53 8.53 13.32
CA GLU A 82 -4.47 8.23 14.29
C GLU A 82 -4.54 6.79 14.83
N THR A 83 -5.75 6.29 15.13
CA THR A 83 -5.94 4.93 15.63
C THR A 83 -5.51 3.89 14.60
N GLN A 84 -5.84 4.12 13.32
CA GLN A 84 -5.43 3.23 12.23
C GLN A 84 -3.91 3.21 12.11
N VAL A 85 -3.28 4.39 12.12
CA VAL A 85 -1.82 4.52 11.99
C VAL A 85 -1.08 3.84 13.15
N LYS A 86 -1.55 4.00 14.39
CA LYS A 86 -0.92 3.36 15.56
C LYS A 86 -0.97 1.84 15.56
N GLN A 87 -1.92 1.25 14.83
CA GLN A 87 -2.08 -0.19 14.72
C GLN A 87 -1.32 -0.78 13.53
N ALA A 88 -0.73 0.05 12.67
CA ALA A 88 -0.03 -0.39 11.47
C ALA A 88 1.31 -1.04 11.84
N ASP A 89 1.52 -2.27 11.37
CA ASP A 89 2.84 -2.89 11.28
C ASP A 89 3.59 -2.38 10.04
N ILE A 90 2.84 -2.12 8.96
CA ILE A 90 3.34 -1.53 7.71
C ILE A 90 2.50 -0.29 7.41
N LEU A 91 3.13 0.87 7.25
CA LEU A 91 2.43 2.11 6.87
C LEU A 91 2.92 2.57 5.48
N VAL A 92 1.98 2.83 4.57
CA VAL A 92 2.27 3.47 3.27
C VAL A 92 1.54 4.82 3.19
N VAL A 93 2.27 5.92 3.11
CA VAL A 93 1.70 7.28 3.05
C VAL A 93 1.72 7.81 1.61
N ALA A 94 0.63 7.56 0.88
CA ALA A 94 0.46 7.98 -0.51
C ALA A 94 -0.28 9.33 -0.63
N ARG A 95 0.16 10.34 0.14
CA ARG A 95 -0.39 11.71 0.12
C ARG A 95 0.74 12.69 -0.18
N GLY A 96 0.54 13.58 -1.17
CA GLY A 96 1.52 14.59 -1.59
C GLY A 96 1.69 15.77 -0.63
N GLU A 97 1.71 15.50 0.68
CA GLU A 97 1.79 16.51 1.73
C GLU A 97 2.89 16.10 2.72
N ALA A 98 3.94 16.91 2.81
CA ALA A 98 5.06 16.65 3.70
C ALA A 98 4.62 16.66 5.17
N HIS A 99 5.19 15.76 5.97
CA HIS A 99 4.96 15.66 7.42
C HIS A 99 3.50 15.45 7.85
N PHE A 100 2.65 14.95 6.94
CA PHE A 100 1.23 14.73 7.22
C PHE A 100 0.97 13.79 8.40
N ILE A 101 1.85 12.80 8.62
CA ILE A 101 1.75 11.87 9.75
C ILE A 101 2.76 12.24 10.83
N PRO A 102 2.29 12.66 12.03
CA PRO A 102 3.17 12.86 13.17
C PRO A 102 3.90 11.57 13.54
N GLY A 103 5.23 11.64 13.74
CA GLY A 103 6.04 10.48 14.11
C GLY A 103 5.57 9.76 15.39
N LYS A 104 4.89 10.47 16.30
CA LYS A 104 4.29 9.90 17.52
C LYS A 104 3.12 8.93 17.26
N TRP A 105 2.55 8.94 16.05
CA TRP A 105 1.51 8.00 15.65
C TRP A 105 2.09 6.67 15.16
N ILE A 106 3.36 6.68 14.77
CA ILE A 106 4.03 5.53 14.17
C ILE A 106 4.34 4.51 15.26
N LYS A 107 3.95 3.25 15.03
CA LYS A 107 4.27 2.13 15.91
C LYS A 107 5.79 1.98 16.05
N LYS A 108 6.31 1.42 17.14
CA LYS A 108 7.75 1.12 17.21
C LYS A 108 8.04 -0.20 16.50
N GLY A 109 9.08 -0.23 15.66
CA GLY A 109 9.57 -1.46 15.01
C GLY A 109 8.74 -1.96 13.81
N GLY A 110 7.92 -1.10 13.20
CA GLY A 110 7.26 -1.39 11.93
C GLY A 110 8.01 -0.83 10.72
N ASP A 111 7.50 -1.13 9.52
CA ASP A 111 8.07 -0.69 8.24
C ASP A 111 7.24 0.45 7.63
N TYR A 112 7.91 1.49 7.12
CA TYR A 112 7.27 2.77 6.76
C TYR A 112 7.73 3.25 5.39
N PHE A 113 6.77 3.56 4.50
CA PHE A 113 6.98 3.96 3.11
C PHE A 113 6.12 5.16 2.71
#